data_AF-A0A6I4MLI4-F1
#
_entry.id   AF-A0A6I4MLI4-F1
#
_cell.length_a   1.000
_cell.length_b   1.000
_cell.length_c   1.000
_cell.angle_alpha   90.00
_cell.angle_beta   90.00
_cell.angle_gamma   90.00
#
_symmetry.space_group_name_H-M   'P 1'
#
loop_
_entity.id
_entity.type
_entity.pdbx_description
1 polymer ?
#
loop_
_entity_poly.entity_id
_entity_poly.type
_entity_poly.pdbx_seq_one_letter_code
_entity_poly.pdbx_strand_id
1 'polypeptide(L)'
;MNPRFLGIVDTCALLSSIRNDVEHGPQWRSRLLRMTDAGTALLYASDHVYAEVYRRLPKIAQTSSASVEALRQHFERAYLPVLHFVTVEGGASDDPQVLAITDPDDVPTGELAKLIAPCVVFSEDRHLRKPGLAPSRWREVARAGVDLQEAESKRDATSRVVALPLIGMMGLVKVAARRIEVSPWLLGGSLLAATTLFLRKPPRRKRVGQYATTFFEALAAEYEQATQLEQRSLRAIRLVMLSPPAEPSLKQQIAIVLARERQPLLAREIHELAQQHFQDPLALSLSEVRAALANGPEFVQSERNRWSFGRQAAPWQGVL
;
A
#
# COMPACT_ATOMS: atom_id res chain seq x y z
N MET A 1 2.12 -0.30 9.75
CA MET A 1 0.82 0.04 9.15
C MET A 1 0.42 -1.08 8.22
N ASN A 2 -0.78 -1.63 8.39
CA ASN A 2 -1.30 -2.69 7.52
C ASN A 2 -1.70 -2.07 6.16
N PRO A 3 -1.46 -2.77 5.05
CA PRO A 3 -1.85 -2.27 3.74
C PRO A 3 -3.36 -2.05 3.68
N ARG A 4 -3.77 -0.99 2.97
CA ARG A 4 -5.18 -0.70 2.71
C ARG A 4 -5.78 -1.72 1.74
N PHE A 5 -4.99 -2.22 0.79
CA PHE A 5 -5.37 -3.29 -0.13
C PHE A 5 -4.16 -4.10 -0.62
N LEU A 6 -4.44 -5.27 -1.20
CA LEU A 6 -3.44 -6.13 -1.84
C LEU A 6 -3.52 -5.95 -3.36
N GLY A 7 -2.37 -5.86 -4.02
CA GLY A 7 -2.27 -5.70 -5.47
C GLY A 7 -1.58 -6.89 -6.11
N ILE A 8 -2.20 -7.49 -7.12
CA ILE A 8 -1.55 -8.46 -8.01
C ILE A 8 -1.07 -7.72 -9.25
N VAL A 9 0.21 -7.81 -9.56
CA VAL A 9 0.83 -7.14 -10.70
C VAL A 9 1.10 -8.17 -11.79
N ASP A 10 0.48 -7.94 -12.95
CA ASP A 10 0.75 -8.71 -14.15
C ASP A 10 1.93 -8.12 -14.95
N THR A 11 2.56 -8.94 -15.79
CA THR A 11 3.74 -8.58 -16.59
C THR A 11 3.48 -7.35 -17.45
N CYS A 12 2.30 -7.22 -18.08
CA CYS A 12 2.03 -6.09 -18.96
C CYS A 12 1.99 -4.75 -18.19
N ALA A 13 1.39 -4.73 -17.00
CA ALA A 13 1.30 -3.55 -16.16
C ALA A 13 2.67 -3.18 -15.57
N LEU A 14 3.47 -4.18 -15.20
CA LEU A 14 4.82 -4.02 -14.69
C LEU A 14 5.75 -3.43 -15.75
N LEU A 15 5.79 -4.01 -16.95
CA LEU A 15 6.61 -3.52 -18.07
C LEU A 15 6.24 -2.09 -18.48
N SER A 16 4.93 -1.79 -18.54
CA SER A 16 4.47 -0.42 -18.81
C SER A 16 4.95 0.57 -17.75
N SER A 17 4.92 0.17 -16.47
CA SER A 17 5.35 1.01 -15.35
C SER A 17 6.87 1.24 -15.36
N ILE A 18 7.67 0.19 -15.57
CA ILE A 18 9.13 0.27 -15.71
C ILE A 18 9.50 1.21 -16.85
N ARG A 19 8.91 1.02 -18.03
CA ARG A 19 9.18 1.88 -19.19
C ARG A 19 8.88 3.34 -18.89
N ASN A 20 7.69 3.63 -18.38
CA ASN A 20 7.27 5.00 -18.09
C ASN A 20 8.21 5.68 -17.08
N ASP A 21 8.66 4.95 -16.06
CA ASP A 21 9.60 5.52 -15.07
C ASP A 21 10.94 5.91 -15.66
N VAL A 22 11.51 5.06 -16.52
CA VAL A 22 12.80 5.36 -17.14
C VAL A 22 12.68 6.50 -18.14
N GLU A 23 11.61 6.53 -18.93
CA GLU A 23 11.40 7.55 -19.97
C GLU A 23 11.11 8.95 -19.42
N HIS A 24 10.40 9.06 -18.30
CA HIS A 24 10.07 10.36 -17.69
C HIS A 24 11.15 10.84 -16.69
N GLY A 25 12.16 10.02 -16.43
CA GLY A 25 13.31 10.37 -15.61
C GLY A 25 13.08 10.25 -14.10
N PRO A 26 14.10 10.61 -13.28
CA PRO A 26 14.17 10.23 -11.86
C PRO A 26 13.13 10.91 -10.95
N GLN A 27 12.51 12.00 -11.42
CA GLN A 27 11.45 12.68 -10.67
C GLN A 27 10.08 12.01 -10.85
N TRP A 28 9.94 11.17 -11.88
CA TRP A 28 8.74 10.41 -12.12
C TRP A 28 8.80 9.07 -11.38
N ARG A 29 7.68 8.70 -10.75
CA ARG A 29 7.48 7.37 -10.16
C ARG A 29 6.13 6.84 -10.55
N SER A 30 6.09 5.58 -10.96
CA SER A 30 4.87 4.91 -11.35
C SER A 30 3.91 4.83 -10.18
N ARG A 31 2.63 4.66 -10.50
CA ARG A 31 1.60 4.51 -9.47
C ARG A 31 1.86 3.29 -8.59
N LEU A 32 2.37 2.20 -9.16
CA LEU A 32 2.71 0.97 -8.41
C LEU A 32 3.75 1.27 -7.30
N LEU A 33 4.83 1.97 -7.65
CA LEU A 33 5.85 2.36 -6.68
C LEU A 33 5.29 3.34 -5.65
N ARG A 34 4.58 4.39 -6.09
CA ARG A 34 4.01 5.40 -5.19
C ARG A 34 3.04 4.81 -4.17
N MET A 35 2.18 3.86 -4.56
CA MET A 35 1.26 3.18 -3.64
C MET A 35 1.99 2.31 -2.61
N THR A 36 3.16 1.77 -2.98
CA THR A 36 3.94 0.91 -2.08
C THR A 36 4.82 1.73 -1.14
N ASP A 37 5.46 2.79 -1.65
CA ASP A 37 6.22 3.77 -0.86
C ASP A 37 5.35 4.38 0.25
N ALA A 38 4.08 4.64 -0.09
CA ALA A 38 3.04 5.12 0.82
C ALA A 38 2.60 4.08 1.86
N GLY A 39 2.87 2.80 1.63
CA GLY A 39 2.33 1.70 2.41
C GLY A 39 0.84 1.43 2.19
N THR A 40 0.22 2.07 1.19
CA THR A 40 -1.18 1.87 0.82
C THR A 40 -1.44 0.46 0.29
N ALA A 41 -0.51 -0.07 -0.49
CA ALA A 41 -0.61 -1.40 -1.09
C ALA A 41 0.60 -2.27 -0.76
N LEU A 42 0.38 -3.59 -0.65
CA LEU A 42 1.42 -4.60 -0.85
C LEU A 42 1.21 -5.24 -2.21
N LEU A 43 2.31 -5.36 -2.96
CA LEU A 43 2.28 -5.85 -4.33
C LEU A 43 2.84 -7.27 -4.39
N TYR A 44 2.10 -8.13 -5.08
CA TYR A 44 2.42 -9.52 -5.34
C TYR A 44 2.42 -9.77 -6.84
N ALA A 45 3.21 -10.73 -7.29
CA ALA A 45 3.19 -11.22 -8.66
C ALA A 45 3.41 -12.74 -8.64
N SER A 46 2.94 -13.46 -9.66
CA SER A 46 3.29 -14.88 -9.78
C SER A 46 4.77 -15.02 -10.13
N ASP A 47 5.40 -16.14 -9.74
CA ASP A 47 6.81 -16.41 -10.08
C ASP A 47 7.05 -16.41 -11.60
N HIS A 48 6.04 -16.74 -12.40
CA HIS A 48 6.08 -16.62 -13.86
C HIS A 48 6.38 -15.18 -14.33
N VAL A 49 5.73 -14.17 -13.73
CA VAL A 49 5.92 -12.75 -14.08
C VAL A 49 7.38 -12.33 -13.90
N TYR A 50 8.08 -12.86 -12.89
CA TYR A 50 9.50 -12.54 -12.66
C TYR A 50 10.37 -12.88 -13.89
N ALA A 51 10.29 -14.12 -14.38
CA ALA A 51 11.06 -14.55 -15.55
C ALA A 51 10.56 -13.86 -16.83
N GLU A 52 9.25 -13.67 -16.94
CA GLU A 52 8.64 -13.06 -18.12
C GLU A 52 9.09 -11.61 -18.33
N VAL A 53 9.21 -10.83 -17.25
CA VAL A 53 9.70 -9.45 -17.30
C VAL A 53 11.06 -9.41 -17.98
N TYR A 54 12.03 -10.18 -17.48
CA TYR A 54 13.38 -10.23 -18.05
C TYR A 54 13.38 -10.63 -19.52
N ARG A 55 12.63 -11.68 -19.87
CA ARG A 55 12.46 -12.13 -21.27
C ARG A 55 11.90 -11.04 -22.18
N ARG A 56 11.03 -10.17 -21.67
CA ARG A 56 10.31 -9.14 -22.45
C ARG A 56 11.00 -7.78 -22.46
N LEU A 57 11.98 -7.52 -21.60
CA LEU A 57 12.74 -6.25 -21.59
C LEU A 57 13.34 -5.90 -22.97
N PRO A 58 13.97 -6.84 -23.73
CA PRO A 58 14.49 -6.55 -25.06
C PRO A 58 13.41 -6.05 -26.04
N LYS A 59 12.22 -6.66 -25.99
CA LYS A 59 11.10 -6.28 -26.84
C LYS A 59 10.56 -4.89 -26.48
N ILE A 60 10.53 -4.54 -25.19
CA ILE A 60 10.11 -3.20 -24.76
C ILE A 60 11.11 -2.14 -25.19
N ALA A 61 12.41 -2.40 -25.06
CA ALA A 61 13.47 -1.47 -25.46
C ALA A 61 13.43 -1.10 -26.95
N GLN A 62 12.98 -2.00 -27.83
CA GLN A 62 12.79 -1.70 -29.26
C GLN A 62 11.77 -0.58 -29.53
N THR A 63 10.86 -0.34 -28.59
CA THR A 63 9.78 0.66 -28.69
C THR A 63 9.94 1.81 -27.68
N SER A 64 11.06 1.83 -26.96
CA SER A 64 11.34 2.80 -25.90
C SER A 64 12.58 3.61 -26.25
N SER A 65 12.72 4.80 -25.67
CA SER A 65 14.00 5.54 -25.73
C SER A 65 15.05 4.98 -24.76
N ALA A 66 14.66 4.06 -23.87
CA ALA A 66 15.55 3.44 -22.88
C ALA A 66 16.23 2.17 -23.43
N SER A 67 17.49 1.96 -23.02
CA SER A 67 18.19 0.71 -23.28
C SER A 67 17.63 -0.45 -22.43
N VAL A 68 17.83 -1.69 -22.89
CA VAL A 68 17.48 -2.90 -22.12
C VAL A 68 18.09 -2.87 -20.73
N GLU A 69 19.36 -2.45 -20.64
CA GLU A 69 20.09 -2.37 -19.39
C GLU A 69 19.52 -1.31 -18.44
N ALA A 70 19.11 -0.14 -18.96
CA ALA A 70 18.47 0.88 -18.13
C ALA A 70 17.12 0.40 -17.57
N LEU A 71 16.31 -0.29 -18.40
CA LEU A 71 15.05 -0.88 -17.96
C LEU A 71 15.28 -1.98 -16.91
N ARG A 72 16.27 -2.84 -17.13
CA ARG A 72 16.67 -3.91 -16.21
C ARG A 72 17.10 -3.36 -14.86
N GLN A 73 18.06 -2.44 -14.86
CA GLN A 73 18.57 -1.83 -13.62
C GLN A 73 17.46 -1.12 -12.85
N HIS A 74 16.54 -0.45 -13.55
CA HIS A 74 15.41 0.19 -12.91
C HIS A 74 14.43 -0.82 -12.31
N PHE A 75 14.11 -1.90 -13.03
CA PHE A 75 13.30 -3.00 -12.50
C PHE A 75 13.93 -3.60 -11.23
N GLU A 76 15.22 -3.94 -11.28
CA GLU A 76 15.94 -4.57 -10.18
C GLU A 76 16.06 -3.66 -8.96
N ARG A 77 16.33 -2.36 -9.16
CA ARG A 77 16.52 -1.42 -8.06
C ARG A 77 15.20 -0.92 -7.47
N ALA A 78 14.18 -0.71 -8.29
CA ALA A 78 12.95 -0.03 -7.86
C ALA A 78 11.78 -0.98 -7.60
N TYR A 79 11.63 -2.05 -8.39
CA TYR A 79 10.46 -2.92 -8.35
C TYR A 79 10.70 -4.24 -7.59
N LEU A 80 11.86 -4.89 -7.77
CA LEU A 80 12.15 -6.13 -7.03
C LEU A 80 12.04 -5.98 -5.50
N PRO A 81 12.51 -4.89 -4.86
CA PRO A 81 12.43 -4.76 -3.41
C PRO A 81 11.01 -4.59 -2.86
N VAL A 82 10.04 -4.22 -3.72
CA VAL A 82 8.66 -3.93 -3.32
C VAL A 82 7.66 -5.00 -3.77
N LEU A 83 8.09 -5.93 -4.63
CA LEU A 83 7.29 -7.05 -5.14
C LEU A 83 7.59 -8.34 -4.38
N HIS A 84 6.54 -9.06 -4.01
CA HIS A 84 6.63 -10.42 -3.50
C HIS A 84 6.19 -11.38 -4.59
N PHE A 85 7.10 -12.25 -5.01
CA PHE A 85 6.85 -13.26 -6.03
C PHE A 85 6.33 -14.53 -5.37
N VAL A 86 5.23 -15.06 -5.89
CA VAL A 86 4.52 -16.19 -5.31
C VAL A 86 4.51 -17.33 -6.32
N THR A 87 5.02 -18.49 -5.89
CA THR A 87 4.84 -19.73 -6.63
C THR A 87 3.43 -20.25 -6.35
N VAL A 88 2.63 -20.42 -7.41
CA VAL A 88 1.31 -21.04 -7.34
C VAL A 88 1.34 -22.36 -8.09
N GLU A 89 0.58 -23.34 -7.61
CA GLU A 89 0.43 -24.64 -8.26
C GLU A 89 -0.48 -24.48 -9.48
N GLY A 90 0.13 -24.34 -10.65
CA GLY A 90 -0.60 -24.15 -11.90
C GLY A 90 -1.59 -25.28 -12.19
N GLY A 91 -2.84 -24.91 -12.47
CA GLY A 91 -3.90 -25.84 -12.88
C GLY A 91 -4.63 -26.52 -11.73
N ALA A 92 -4.43 -26.09 -10.50
CA ALA A 92 -5.08 -26.65 -9.31
C ALA A 92 -6.41 -25.96 -8.95
N SER A 93 -6.78 -24.88 -9.65
CA SER A 93 -7.96 -24.08 -9.33
C SER A 93 -9.22 -24.55 -10.06
N ASP A 94 -10.23 -24.96 -9.29
CA ASP A 94 -11.60 -25.21 -9.79
C ASP A 94 -12.44 -23.93 -9.96
N ASP A 95 -11.88 -22.75 -9.67
CA ASP A 95 -12.63 -21.49 -9.78
C ASP A 95 -13.02 -21.17 -11.23
N PRO A 96 -14.32 -20.94 -11.52
CA PRO A 96 -14.80 -20.69 -12.88
C PRO A 96 -14.15 -19.49 -13.57
N GLN A 97 -13.73 -18.45 -12.83
CA GLN A 97 -13.08 -17.28 -13.43
C GLN A 97 -11.65 -17.62 -13.86
N VAL A 98 -10.94 -18.47 -13.11
CA VAL A 98 -9.60 -18.95 -13.46
C VAL A 98 -9.69 -19.90 -14.66
N LEU A 99 -10.65 -20.82 -14.65
CA LEU A 99 -10.89 -21.74 -15.77
C LEU A 99 -11.31 -21.03 -17.07
N ALA A 100 -11.87 -19.82 -16.96
CA ALA A 100 -12.24 -19.00 -18.12
C ALA A 100 -11.05 -18.20 -18.71
N ILE A 101 -9.86 -18.24 -18.09
CA ILE A 101 -8.65 -17.65 -18.65
C ILE A 101 -8.23 -18.48 -19.87
N THR A 102 -8.09 -17.81 -21.02
CA THR A 102 -7.78 -18.50 -22.28
C THR A 102 -6.31 -18.53 -22.65
N ASP A 103 -5.47 -17.72 -21.98
CA ASP A 103 -4.02 -17.76 -22.13
C ASP A 103 -3.41 -18.51 -20.92
N PRO A 104 -2.76 -19.68 -21.12
CA PRO A 104 -2.14 -20.44 -20.04
C PRO A 104 -1.09 -19.65 -19.23
N ASP A 105 -0.41 -18.68 -19.85
CA ASP A 105 0.61 -17.86 -19.18
C ASP A 105 0.01 -16.92 -18.11
N ASP A 106 -1.29 -16.62 -18.22
CA ASP A 106 -2.04 -15.77 -17.28
C ASP A 106 -2.73 -16.53 -16.15
N VAL A 107 -2.83 -17.87 -16.25
CA VAL A 107 -3.47 -18.72 -15.23
C VAL A 107 -2.85 -18.53 -13.85
N PRO A 108 -1.50 -18.54 -13.69
CA PRO A 108 -0.87 -18.32 -12.38
C PRO A 108 -1.25 -16.97 -11.74
N THR A 109 -1.43 -15.93 -12.56
CA THR A 109 -1.84 -14.60 -12.07
C THR A 109 -3.29 -14.62 -11.57
N GLY A 110 -4.18 -15.34 -12.25
CA GLY A 110 -5.56 -15.54 -11.82
C GLY A 110 -5.68 -16.38 -10.54
N GLU A 111 -4.95 -17.48 -10.46
CA GLU A 111 -4.90 -18.34 -9.26
C GLU A 111 -4.40 -17.57 -8.04
N LEU A 112 -3.31 -16.80 -8.20
CA LEU A 112 -2.79 -15.93 -7.15
C LEU A 112 -3.83 -14.91 -6.69
N ALA A 113 -4.55 -14.29 -7.61
CA ALA A 113 -5.59 -13.32 -7.27
C ALA A 113 -6.72 -13.95 -6.44
N LYS A 114 -7.15 -15.17 -6.78
CA LYS A 114 -8.20 -15.89 -6.06
C LYS A 114 -7.72 -16.46 -4.72
N LEU A 115 -6.42 -16.71 -4.59
CA LEU A 115 -5.81 -17.18 -3.35
C LEU A 115 -5.83 -16.11 -2.25
N ILE A 116 -5.64 -14.83 -2.59
CA ILE A 116 -5.54 -13.73 -1.61
C ILE A 116 -6.65 -12.69 -1.70
N ALA A 117 -7.74 -12.99 -2.42
CA ALA A 117 -8.88 -12.09 -2.50
C ALA A 117 -9.41 -11.77 -1.08
N PRO A 118 -9.74 -10.50 -0.77
CA PRO A 118 -9.98 -9.42 -1.73
C PRO A 118 -8.73 -8.63 -2.11
N CYS A 119 -8.49 -8.46 -3.40
CA CYS A 119 -7.31 -7.79 -3.98
C CYS A 119 -7.64 -7.05 -5.29
N VAL A 120 -6.70 -6.25 -5.81
CA VAL A 120 -6.82 -5.60 -7.12
C VAL A 120 -5.82 -6.23 -8.08
N VAL A 121 -6.27 -6.71 -9.23
CA VAL A 121 -5.38 -7.21 -10.29
C VAL A 121 -5.06 -6.08 -11.28
N PHE A 122 -3.79 -5.69 -11.34
CA PHE A 122 -3.28 -4.69 -12.25
C PHE A 122 -2.87 -5.35 -13.57
N SER A 123 -3.81 -5.42 -14.52
CA SER A 123 -3.55 -5.93 -15.87
C SER A 123 -4.42 -5.24 -16.91
N GLU A 124 -3.88 -5.07 -18.12
CA GLU A 124 -4.66 -4.69 -19.31
C GLU A 124 -5.06 -5.90 -20.16
N ASP A 125 -4.58 -7.08 -19.80
CA ASP A 125 -4.78 -8.27 -20.60
C ASP A 125 -6.27 -8.62 -20.67
N ARG A 126 -6.75 -8.86 -21.88
CA ARG A 126 -8.12 -9.33 -22.12
C ARG A 126 -8.37 -10.71 -21.49
N HIS A 127 -7.33 -11.53 -21.34
CA HIS A 127 -7.39 -12.88 -20.79
C HIS A 127 -7.69 -12.86 -19.29
N LEU A 128 -7.25 -11.83 -18.57
CA LEU A 128 -7.61 -11.58 -17.16
C LEU A 128 -8.85 -10.67 -17.00
N ARG A 129 -9.11 -9.75 -17.94
CA ARG A 129 -10.28 -8.86 -17.87
C ARG A 129 -11.60 -9.52 -18.21
N LYS A 130 -11.64 -10.36 -19.27
CA LYS A 130 -12.90 -11.00 -19.71
C LYS A 130 -13.52 -11.90 -18.64
N PRO A 131 -12.74 -12.68 -17.86
CA PRO A 131 -13.27 -13.46 -16.74
C PRO A 131 -13.64 -12.61 -15.50
N GLY A 132 -13.37 -11.31 -15.52
CA GLY A 132 -13.66 -10.41 -14.39
C GLY A 132 -12.62 -10.46 -13.27
N LEU A 133 -11.41 -10.96 -13.51
CA LEU A 133 -10.32 -10.95 -12.52
C LEU A 133 -9.62 -9.59 -12.48
N ALA A 134 -9.42 -8.96 -13.64
CA ALA A 134 -8.84 -7.62 -13.75
C ALA A 134 -9.90 -6.57 -14.12
N PRO A 135 -10.00 -5.45 -13.38
CA PRO A 135 -10.90 -4.36 -13.70
C PRO A 135 -10.42 -3.59 -14.94
N SER A 136 -11.34 -3.23 -15.83
CA SER A 136 -11.05 -2.44 -17.05
C SER A 136 -10.46 -1.06 -16.75
N ARG A 137 -10.70 -0.52 -15.56
CA ARG A 137 -10.27 0.81 -15.11
C ARG A 137 -9.21 0.75 -14.00
N TRP A 138 -8.38 -0.29 -13.95
CA TRP A 138 -7.36 -0.43 -12.89
C TRP A 138 -6.44 0.80 -12.74
N ARG A 139 -6.17 1.56 -13.81
CA ARG A 139 -5.37 2.79 -13.74
C ARG A 139 -6.02 3.87 -12.86
N GLU A 140 -7.34 3.97 -12.87
CA GLU A 140 -8.09 4.89 -12.01
C GLU A 140 -7.95 4.49 -10.54
N VAL A 141 -7.86 3.18 -10.28
CA VAL A 141 -7.67 2.60 -8.94
C VAL A 141 -6.26 2.85 -8.46
N ALA A 142 -5.27 2.64 -9.33
CA ALA A 142 -3.89 2.97 -9.04
C ALA A 142 -3.74 4.48 -8.75
N ARG A 143 -4.52 5.33 -9.42
CA ARG A 143 -4.58 6.77 -9.12
C ARG A 143 -5.26 7.02 -7.78
N ALA A 144 -6.39 6.39 -7.48
CA ALA A 144 -7.07 6.51 -6.19
C ALA A 144 -6.19 6.06 -5.01
N GLY A 145 -5.41 4.99 -5.16
CA GLY A 145 -4.45 4.55 -4.15
C GLY A 145 -3.32 5.56 -3.88
N VAL A 146 -2.91 6.29 -4.91
CA VAL A 146 -1.97 7.41 -4.80
C VAL A 146 -2.63 8.64 -4.17
N ASP A 147 -3.83 9.01 -4.61
CA ASP A 147 -4.58 10.17 -4.11
C ASP A 147 -4.90 10.01 -2.61
N LEU A 148 -5.13 8.78 -2.14
CA LEU A 148 -5.29 8.45 -0.73
C LEU A 148 -4.06 8.83 0.11
N GLN A 149 -2.85 8.63 -0.41
CA GLN A 149 -1.62 9.03 0.25
C GLN A 149 -1.43 10.55 0.25
N GLU A 150 -1.75 11.23 -0.86
CA GLU A 150 -1.71 12.70 -0.89
C GLU A 150 -2.68 13.29 0.14
N ALA A 151 -3.84 12.66 0.35
CA ALA A 151 -4.79 13.05 1.41
C ALA A 151 -4.22 12.81 2.82
N GLU A 152 -3.61 11.67 3.09
CA GLU A 152 -2.99 11.35 4.39
C GLU A 152 -1.77 12.25 4.68
N SER A 153 -0.91 12.47 3.68
CA SER A 153 0.27 13.34 3.81
C SER A 153 -0.12 14.80 4.01
N LYS A 154 -1.18 15.27 3.35
CA LYS A 154 -1.76 16.59 3.63
C LYS A 154 -2.37 16.64 5.04
N ARG A 155 -3.06 15.60 5.51
CA ARG A 155 -3.54 15.55 6.91
C ARG A 155 -2.42 15.61 7.94
N ASP A 156 -1.32 14.90 7.73
CA ASP A 156 -0.16 14.93 8.63
C ASP A 156 0.59 16.27 8.56
N ALA A 157 0.65 16.88 7.38
CA ALA A 157 1.19 18.23 7.24
C ALA A 157 0.27 19.27 7.91
N THR A 158 -1.05 19.18 7.72
CA THR A 158 -2.04 20.08 8.33
C THR A 158 -2.09 19.89 9.84
N SER A 159 -1.97 18.67 10.38
CA SER A 159 -1.89 18.44 11.83
C SER A 159 -0.60 19.01 12.44
N ARG A 160 0.51 18.94 11.71
CA ARG A 160 1.76 19.63 12.07
C ARG A 160 1.66 21.14 11.92
N VAL A 161 0.92 21.68 10.95
CA VAL A 161 0.63 23.12 10.80
C VAL A 161 -0.25 23.63 11.93
N VAL A 162 -1.16 22.83 12.48
CA VAL A 162 -1.92 23.16 13.71
C VAL A 162 -1.02 23.14 14.94
N ALA A 163 -0.06 22.20 15.01
CA ALA A 163 0.88 22.11 16.12
C ALA A 163 2.05 23.12 16.02
N LEU A 164 2.40 23.60 14.82
CA LEU A 164 3.52 24.52 14.54
C LEU A 164 3.43 25.84 15.32
N PRO A 165 2.27 26.50 15.44
CA PRO A 165 2.12 27.67 16.30
C PRO A 165 2.39 27.34 17.78
N LEU A 166 1.92 26.18 18.27
CA LEU A 166 2.11 25.75 19.66
C LEU A 166 3.56 25.36 19.95
N ILE A 167 4.18 24.58 19.06
CA ILE A 167 5.58 24.15 19.15
C ILE A 167 6.52 25.35 18.96
N GLY A 168 6.22 26.24 18.00
CA GLY A 168 6.94 27.48 17.75
C GLY A 168 6.85 28.45 18.93
N MET A 169 5.67 28.61 19.54
CA MET A 169 5.51 29.39 20.78
C MET A 169 6.29 28.78 21.94
N MET A 170 6.23 27.46 22.15
CA MET A 170 7.02 26.82 23.22
C MET A 170 8.52 26.96 22.98
N GLY A 171 8.98 26.88 21.73
CA GLY A 171 10.38 27.11 21.36
C GLY A 171 10.81 28.54 21.66
N LEU A 172 10.01 29.54 21.26
CA LEU A 172 10.24 30.96 21.57
C LEU A 172 10.22 31.23 23.08
N VAL A 173 9.28 30.62 23.82
CA VAL A 173 9.21 30.71 25.29
C VAL A 173 10.47 30.11 25.92
N LYS A 174 10.95 28.95 25.45
CA LYS A 174 12.19 28.34 25.96
C LYS A 174 13.43 29.18 25.65
N VAL A 175 13.53 29.76 24.46
CA VAL A 175 14.65 30.62 24.06
C VAL A 175 14.65 31.92 24.86
N ALA A 176 13.49 32.57 25.01
CA ALA A 176 13.35 33.74 25.85
C ALA A 176 13.68 33.41 27.30
N ALA A 177 13.10 32.34 27.85
CA ALA A 177 13.35 31.84 29.21
C ALA A 177 14.83 31.65 29.53
N ARG A 178 15.58 31.02 28.61
CA ARG A 178 17.04 30.86 28.77
C ARG A 178 17.79 32.18 28.75
N ARG A 179 17.33 33.16 27.96
CA ARG A 179 18.00 34.47 27.83
C ARG A 179 17.77 35.38 29.05
N ILE A 180 16.67 35.19 29.77
CA ILE A 180 16.35 35.93 31.00
C ILE A 180 16.48 35.08 32.28
N GLU A 181 17.04 33.88 32.18
CA GLU A 181 17.26 32.94 33.29
C GLU A 181 15.99 32.60 34.12
N VAL A 182 14.81 32.67 33.49
CA VAL A 182 13.54 32.35 34.13
C VAL A 182 13.07 30.97 33.70
N SER A 183 12.38 30.25 34.59
CA SER A 183 11.76 28.96 34.24
C SER A 183 10.80 29.10 33.04
N PRO A 184 10.91 28.27 31.99
CA PRO A 184 10.00 28.28 30.84
C PRO A 184 8.53 28.13 31.23
N TRP A 185 8.23 27.44 32.34
CA TRP A 185 6.87 27.26 32.84
C TRP A 185 6.28 28.54 33.44
N LEU A 186 7.10 29.36 34.12
CA LEU A 186 6.67 30.64 34.67
C LEU A 186 6.41 31.67 33.58
N LEU A 187 7.26 31.68 32.54
CA LEU A 187 7.05 32.51 31.34
C LEU A 187 5.83 32.04 30.53
N GLY A 188 5.66 30.74 30.35
CA GLY A 188 4.47 30.19 29.70
C GLY A 188 3.19 30.55 30.44
N GLY A 189 3.18 30.39 31.77
CA GLY A 189 2.05 30.74 32.63
C GLY A 189 1.71 32.23 32.63
N SER A 190 2.71 33.11 32.65
CA SER A 190 2.49 34.57 32.61
C SER A 190 1.97 35.04 31.25
N LEU A 191 2.46 34.46 30.15
CA LEU A 191 1.96 34.73 28.81
C LEU A 191 0.49 34.31 28.66
N LEU A 192 0.15 33.12 29.19
CA LEU A 192 -1.22 32.62 29.25
C LEU A 192 -2.12 33.56 30.05
N ALA A 193 -1.72 33.92 31.26
CA ALA A 193 -2.46 34.85 32.13
C ALA A 193 -2.69 36.21 31.46
N ALA A 194 -1.64 36.79 30.86
CA ALA A 194 -1.70 38.05 30.12
C ALA A 194 -2.63 37.95 28.91
N THR A 195 -2.63 36.82 28.20
CA THR A 195 -3.51 36.58 27.04
C THR A 195 -4.97 36.45 27.49
N THR A 196 -5.27 35.71 28.57
CA THR A 196 -6.62 35.65 29.16
C THR A 196 -7.11 37.03 29.63
N LEU A 197 -6.25 37.81 30.26
CA LEU A 197 -6.58 39.19 30.69
C LEU A 197 -6.80 40.12 29.50
N PHE A 198 -5.98 40.00 28.46
CA PHE A 198 -6.13 40.77 27.22
C PHE A 198 -7.45 40.47 26.49
N LEU A 199 -7.87 39.20 26.53
CA LEU A 199 -9.10 38.71 25.91
C LEU A 199 -10.39 39.01 26.71
N ARG A 200 -10.29 39.48 27.96
CA ARG A 200 -11.47 39.92 28.75
C ARG A 200 -12.19 41.14 28.16
N LYS A 201 -11.51 41.95 27.33
CA LYS A 201 -12.13 43.14 26.71
C LYS A 201 -12.92 42.77 25.44
N PRO A 202 -14.24 43.07 25.36
CA PRO A 202 -15.10 42.68 24.23
C PRO A 202 -14.60 43.06 22.83
N PRO A 203 -14.08 44.28 22.56
CA PRO A 203 -13.63 44.65 21.22
C PRO A 203 -12.37 43.88 20.78
N ARG A 204 -11.55 43.42 21.72
CA ARG A 204 -10.33 42.64 21.44
C ARG A 204 -10.65 41.17 21.16
N ARG A 205 -11.62 40.61 21.89
CA ARG A 205 -12.16 39.27 21.62
C ARG A 205 -12.77 39.16 20.22
N LYS A 206 -13.46 40.20 19.72
CA LYS A 206 -13.99 40.21 18.35
C LYS A 206 -12.90 40.18 17.28
N ARG A 207 -11.82 40.96 17.43
CA ARG A 207 -10.70 40.95 16.47
C ARG A 207 -9.95 39.62 16.47
N VAL A 208 -9.60 39.10 17.64
CA VAL A 208 -8.92 37.79 17.74
C VAL A 208 -9.84 36.67 17.24
N GLY A 209 -11.14 36.77 17.54
CA GLY A 209 -12.15 35.84 17.04
C GLY A 209 -12.22 35.80 15.52
N GLN A 210 -12.21 36.95 14.83
CA GLN A 210 -12.26 37.02 13.37
C GLN A 210 -11.06 36.35 12.69
N TYR A 211 -9.85 36.58 13.20
CA TYR A 211 -8.65 35.92 12.65
C TYR A 211 -8.63 34.42 12.97
N ALA A 212 -9.05 34.04 14.18
CA ALA A 212 -9.15 32.64 14.56
C ALA A 212 -10.20 31.89 13.71
N THR A 213 -11.38 32.48 13.48
CA THR A 213 -12.43 31.85 12.67
C THR A 213 -11.99 31.62 11.24
N THR A 214 -11.37 32.61 10.57
CA THR A 214 -10.89 32.42 9.18
C THR A 214 -9.81 31.35 9.09
N PHE A 215 -8.90 31.28 10.08
CA PHE A 215 -7.90 30.22 10.14
C PHE A 215 -8.52 28.83 10.38
N PHE A 216 -9.46 28.71 11.32
CA PHE A 216 -10.16 27.46 11.60
C PHE A 216 -11.08 27.01 10.44
N GLU A 217 -11.73 27.95 9.75
CA GLU A 217 -12.55 27.68 8.56
C GLU A 217 -11.69 27.15 7.40
N ALA A 218 -10.53 27.76 7.15
CA ALA A 218 -9.60 27.29 6.13
C ALA A 218 -9.09 25.87 6.47
N LEU A 219 -8.72 25.62 7.72
CA LEU A 219 -8.30 24.29 8.19
C LEU A 219 -9.43 23.26 8.12
N ALA A 220 -10.65 23.64 8.49
CA ALA A 220 -11.82 22.76 8.43
C ALA A 220 -12.15 22.40 6.98
N ALA A 221 -12.09 23.36 6.05
CA ALA A 221 -12.31 23.13 4.63
C ALA A 221 -11.24 22.19 4.04
N GLU A 222 -9.96 22.36 4.39
CA GLU A 222 -8.89 21.44 3.97
C GLU A 222 -9.09 20.03 4.55
N TYR A 223 -9.45 19.93 5.83
CA TYR A 223 -9.70 18.65 6.50
C TYR A 223 -10.91 17.92 5.89
N GLU A 224 -11.98 18.65 5.58
CA GLU A 224 -13.17 18.09 4.94
C GLU A 224 -12.84 17.60 3.53
N GLN A 225 -12.12 18.39 2.73
CA GLN A 225 -11.67 17.97 1.39
C GLN A 225 -10.81 16.71 1.44
N ALA A 226 -9.87 16.62 2.37
CA ALA A 226 -9.03 15.43 2.54
C ALA A 226 -9.85 14.19 2.92
N THR A 227 -10.84 14.36 3.80
CA THR A 227 -11.74 13.27 4.22
C THR A 227 -12.63 12.79 3.06
N GLN A 228 -13.17 13.73 2.28
CA GLN A 228 -13.98 13.39 1.10
C GLN A 228 -13.15 12.69 0.03
N LEU A 229 -11.90 13.12 -0.20
CA LEU A 229 -10.99 12.47 -1.14
C LEU A 229 -10.64 11.05 -0.70
N GLU A 230 -10.33 10.84 0.58
CA GLU A 230 -10.11 9.52 1.16
C GLU A 230 -11.32 8.59 0.94
N GLN A 231 -12.53 9.04 1.30
CA GLN A 231 -13.73 8.23 1.15
C GLN A 231 -14.03 7.88 -0.31
N ARG A 232 -13.85 8.84 -1.23
CA ARG A 232 -14.01 8.60 -2.68
C ARG A 232 -12.98 7.59 -3.18
N SER A 233 -11.74 7.72 -2.75
CA SER A 233 -10.65 6.82 -3.14
C SER A 233 -10.87 5.39 -2.63
N LEU A 234 -11.28 5.23 -1.37
CA LEU A 234 -11.63 3.93 -0.80
C LEU A 234 -12.83 3.29 -1.49
N ARG A 235 -13.85 4.08 -1.83
CA ARG A 235 -14.99 3.58 -2.63
C ARG A 235 -14.55 3.14 -4.02
N ALA A 236 -13.73 3.92 -4.70
CA ALA A 236 -13.20 3.58 -6.01
C ALA A 236 -12.38 2.28 -5.98
N ILE A 237 -11.56 2.09 -4.95
CA ILE A 237 -10.81 0.84 -4.74
C ILE A 237 -11.77 -0.32 -4.48
N ARG A 238 -12.73 -0.17 -3.55
CA ARG A 238 -13.69 -1.25 -3.23
C ARG A 238 -14.51 -1.71 -4.43
N LEU A 239 -14.88 -0.80 -5.33
CA LEU A 239 -15.67 -1.11 -6.53
C LEU A 239 -14.94 -1.98 -7.55
N VAL A 240 -13.61 -2.07 -7.47
CA VAL A 240 -12.80 -2.83 -8.43
C VAL A 240 -12.08 -4.02 -7.82
N MET A 241 -12.15 -4.16 -6.49
CA MET A 241 -11.51 -5.27 -5.81
C MET A 241 -12.23 -6.56 -6.20
N LEU A 242 -11.42 -7.57 -6.48
CA LEU A 242 -11.91 -8.92 -6.58
C LEU A 242 -12.58 -9.29 -5.25
N SER A 243 -13.79 -9.83 -5.35
CA SER A 243 -14.58 -10.16 -4.16
C SER A 243 -13.88 -11.26 -3.36
N PRO A 244 -13.95 -11.21 -2.02
CA PRO A 244 -13.44 -12.31 -1.20
C PRO A 244 -14.19 -13.60 -1.54
N PRO A 245 -13.56 -14.78 -1.39
CA PRO A 245 -14.28 -16.05 -1.47
C PRO A 245 -15.36 -16.10 -0.38
N ALA A 246 -16.52 -16.67 -0.70
CA ALA A 246 -17.61 -16.81 0.26
C ALA A 246 -17.21 -17.70 1.44
N GLU A 247 -16.52 -18.80 1.15
CA GLU A 247 -16.00 -19.75 2.12
C GLU A 247 -14.51 -20.00 1.82
N PRO A 248 -13.59 -19.23 2.42
CA PRO A 248 -12.16 -19.40 2.18
C PRO A 248 -11.69 -20.74 2.74
N SER A 249 -11.02 -21.54 1.91
CA SER A 249 -10.30 -22.74 2.34
C SER A 249 -9.19 -22.39 3.35
N LEU A 250 -8.69 -23.38 4.10
CA LEU A 250 -7.56 -23.19 5.03
C LEU A 250 -6.35 -22.52 4.34
N LYS A 251 -5.98 -22.99 3.16
CA LYS A 251 -4.90 -22.43 2.34
C LYS A 251 -5.15 -20.94 2.03
N GLN A 252 -6.37 -20.58 1.61
CA GLN A 252 -6.75 -19.19 1.37
C GLN A 252 -6.75 -18.35 2.66
N GLN A 253 -7.24 -18.86 3.78
CA GLN A 253 -7.24 -18.13 5.05
C GLN A 253 -5.80 -17.79 5.48
N ILE A 254 -4.88 -18.76 5.41
CA ILE A 254 -3.46 -18.55 5.71
C ILE A 254 -2.85 -17.54 4.73
N ALA A 255 -3.13 -17.67 3.43
CA ALA A 255 -2.61 -16.77 2.41
C ALA A 255 -3.12 -15.33 2.60
N ILE A 256 -4.41 -15.12 2.87
CA ILE A 256 -5.00 -13.80 3.13
C ILE A 256 -4.38 -13.14 4.36
N VAL A 257 -4.14 -13.90 5.43
CA VAL A 257 -3.46 -13.41 6.64
C VAL A 257 -2.03 -13.01 6.30
N LEU A 258 -1.23 -13.93 5.76
CA LEU A 258 0.19 -13.67 5.48
C LEU A 258 0.39 -12.58 4.43
N ALA A 259 -0.47 -12.47 3.42
CA ALA A 259 -0.36 -11.45 2.38
C ALA A 259 -0.61 -10.02 2.89
N ARG A 260 -1.17 -9.86 4.09
CA ARG A 260 -1.34 -8.53 4.72
C ARG A 260 -0.17 -8.15 5.61
N GLU A 261 0.69 -9.11 5.93
CA GLU A 261 1.77 -8.97 6.89
C GLU A 261 3.08 -8.73 6.18
N ARG A 262 3.79 -7.67 6.61
CA ARG A 262 5.09 -7.30 6.02
C ARG A 262 6.24 -8.09 6.60
N GLN A 263 6.04 -8.70 7.77
CA GLN A 263 7.05 -9.43 8.50
C GLN A 263 6.71 -10.92 8.52
N PRO A 264 7.71 -11.80 8.42
CA PRO A 264 7.50 -13.24 8.56
C PRO A 264 6.90 -13.60 9.92
N LEU A 265 5.87 -14.44 9.92
CA LEU A 265 5.11 -14.83 11.11
C LEU A 265 5.36 -16.28 11.52
N LEU A 266 5.30 -16.55 12.82
CA LEU A 266 5.24 -17.89 13.38
C LEU A 266 3.89 -18.54 13.05
N ALA A 267 3.87 -19.87 12.91
CA ALA A 267 2.61 -20.61 12.70
C ALA A 267 1.53 -20.32 13.74
N ARG A 268 1.93 -20.03 15.00
CA ARG A 268 1.01 -19.64 16.07
C ARG A 268 0.43 -18.23 15.84
N GLU A 269 1.25 -17.28 15.41
CA GLU A 269 0.81 -15.90 15.12
C GLU A 269 -0.19 -15.92 13.95
N ILE A 270 0.09 -16.72 12.92
CA ILE A 270 -0.82 -16.91 11.77
C ILE A 270 -2.16 -17.49 12.23
N HIS A 271 -2.12 -18.51 13.10
CA HIS A 271 -3.31 -19.15 13.65
C HIS A 271 -4.17 -18.18 14.46
N GLU A 272 -3.55 -17.40 15.37
CA GLU A 272 -4.24 -16.39 16.18
C GLU A 272 -4.86 -15.29 15.30
N LEU A 273 -4.13 -14.82 14.27
CA LEU A 273 -4.64 -13.81 13.32
C LEU A 273 -5.78 -14.36 12.45
N ALA A 274 -5.71 -15.61 12.00
CA ALA A 274 -6.77 -16.24 11.24
C ALA A 274 -8.06 -16.33 12.06
N GLN A 275 -7.98 -16.74 13.34
CA GLN A 275 -9.13 -16.78 14.24
C GLN A 275 -9.75 -15.40 14.51
N GLN A 276 -8.94 -14.34 14.54
CA GLN A 276 -9.44 -12.97 14.70
C GLN A 276 -10.09 -12.45 13.41
N HIS A 277 -9.56 -12.84 12.25
CA HIS A 277 -9.99 -12.31 10.96
C HIS A 277 -11.26 -12.98 10.43
N PHE A 278 -11.42 -14.28 10.67
CA PHE A 278 -12.56 -15.05 10.18
C PHE A 278 -13.52 -15.36 11.34
N GLN A 279 -14.77 -14.89 11.23
CA GLN A 279 -15.79 -15.01 12.29
C GLN A 279 -16.32 -16.43 12.49
N ASP A 280 -16.19 -17.28 11.48
CA ASP A 280 -16.53 -18.70 11.52
C ASP A 280 -15.30 -19.50 11.05
N PRO A 281 -14.23 -19.52 11.86
CA PRO A 281 -13.07 -20.30 11.50
C PRO A 281 -13.53 -21.76 11.53
N LEU A 282 -13.39 -22.48 10.42
CA LEU A 282 -13.07 -23.92 10.47
C LEU A 282 -12.20 -24.11 11.72
N ALA A 283 -12.53 -25.00 12.65
CA ALA A 283 -11.80 -25.09 13.92
C ALA A 283 -10.33 -25.45 13.67
N LEU A 284 -9.52 -24.45 13.31
CA LEU A 284 -8.19 -24.64 12.74
C LEU A 284 -7.32 -25.10 13.88
N SER A 285 -6.79 -26.30 13.78
CA SER A 285 -5.73 -26.73 14.67
C SER A 285 -4.42 -26.10 14.24
N LEU A 286 -3.54 -25.80 15.21
CA LEU A 286 -2.19 -25.34 14.91
C LEU A 286 -1.41 -26.36 14.06
N SER A 287 -1.72 -27.66 14.19
CA SER A 287 -1.16 -28.72 13.36
C SER A 287 -1.55 -28.59 11.88
N GLU A 288 -2.82 -28.29 11.58
CA GLU A 288 -3.28 -28.09 10.21
C GLU A 288 -2.63 -26.85 9.58
N VAL A 289 -2.50 -25.76 10.34
CA VAL A 289 -1.78 -24.56 9.88
C VAL A 289 -0.33 -24.90 9.51
N ARG A 290 0.38 -25.64 10.37
CA ARG A 290 1.75 -26.08 10.08
C ARG A 290 1.84 -26.99 8.86
N ALA A 291 0.91 -27.92 8.72
CA ALA A 291 0.87 -28.82 7.57
C ALA A 291 0.62 -28.05 6.27
N ALA A 292 -0.33 -27.11 6.27
CA ALA A 292 -0.62 -26.26 5.12
C ALA A 292 0.59 -25.39 4.73
N LEU A 293 1.26 -24.77 5.71
CA LEU A 293 2.47 -23.99 5.48
C LEU A 293 3.60 -24.83 4.87
N ALA A 294 3.80 -26.06 5.36
CA ALA A 294 4.85 -26.94 4.87
C ALA A 294 4.58 -27.50 3.46
N ASN A 295 3.31 -27.65 3.08
CA ASN A 295 2.91 -28.25 1.82
C ASN A 295 2.64 -27.24 0.70
N GLY A 296 2.33 -25.98 1.02
CA GLY A 296 1.99 -24.96 0.03
C GLY A 296 3.23 -24.22 -0.51
N PRO A 297 3.50 -24.26 -1.82
CA PRO A 297 4.66 -23.56 -2.41
C PRO A 297 4.56 -22.03 -2.35
N GLU A 298 3.36 -21.49 -2.14
CA GLU A 298 3.13 -20.07 -1.91
C GLU A 298 3.66 -19.57 -0.55
N PHE A 299 3.94 -20.48 0.39
CA PHE A 299 4.41 -20.15 1.73
C PHE A 299 5.90 -20.40 1.84
N VAL A 300 6.66 -19.34 2.11
CA VAL A 300 8.12 -19.40 2.14
C VAL A 300 8.59 -19.23 3.58
N GLN A 301 9.42 -20.17 4.04
CA GLN A 301 10.11 -20.03 5.32
C GLN A 301 11.33 -19.14 5.15
N SER A 302 11.15 -17.83 5.33
CA SER A 302 12.21 -16.82 5.17
C SER A 302 13.18 -16.78 6.35
N GLU A 303 12.73 -17.13 7.55
CA GLU A 303 13.55 -17.25 8.76
C GLU A 303 13.17 -18.52 9.54
N ARG A 304 14.00 -18.89 10.52
CA ARG A 304 13.76 -20.10 11.33
C ARG A 304 12.37 -20.08 11.97
N ASN A 305 11.51 -20.98 11.52
CA ASN A 305 10.11 -21.12 11.96
C ASN A 305 9.18 -19.94 11.64
N ARG A 306 9.61 -18.97 10.82
CA ARG A 306 8.78 -17.86 10.37
C ARG A 306 8.48 -17.96 8.88
N TRP A 307 7.24 -17.67 8.54
CA TRP A 307 6.67 -17.88 7.23
C TRP A 307 6.20 -16.55 6.64
N SER A 308 6.42 -16.36 5.35
CA SER A 308 5.92 -15.25 4.56
C SER A 308 5.11 -15.77 3.38
N PHE A 309 4.22 -14.93 2.86
CA PHE A 309 3.55 -15.21 1.60
C PHE A 309 4.42 -14.74 0.43
N GLY A 310 4.89 -15.70 -0.37
CA GLY A 310 5.87 -15.46 -1.42
C GLY A 310 7.27 -15.10 -0.91
N ARG A 311 8.14 -14.78 -1.87
CA ARG A 311 9.55 -14.41 -1.68
C ARG A 311 9.86 -13.06 -2.31
N GLN A 312 10.82 -12.34 -1.75
CA GLN A 312 11.49 -11.27 -2.47
C GLN A 312 12.54 -11.90 -3.41
N ALA A 313 12.53 -11.50 -4.67
CA ALA A 313 13.46 -12.05 -5.65
C ALA A 313 14.77 -11.24 -5.70
N ALA A 314 15.88 -11.95 -5.86
CA ALA A 314 17.16 -11.32 -6.19
C ALA A 314 17.22 -10.93 -7.68
N PRO A 315 18.15 -10.07 -8.09
CA PRO A 315 18.43 -9.82 -9.50
C PRO A 315 18.72 -11.12 -10.28
N TRP A 316 18.24 -11.21 -11.51
CA TRP A 316 18.47 -12.37 -12.38
C TRP A 316 19.95 -12.50 -12.72
N GLN A 317 20.50 -13.72 -12.57
CA GLN A 317 21.92 -13.98 -12.86
C GLN A 317 22.18 -14.56 -14.26
N GLY A 318 21.13 -14.89 -15.03
CA GLY A 318 21.28 -15.38 -16.39
C GLY A 318 21.56 -14.25 -17.41
N VAL A 319 22.01 -14.67 -18.60
CA VAL A 319 22.15 -13.79 -19.78
C VAL A 319 20.75 -13.53 -20.37
N LEU A 320 20.45 -12.27 -20.70
CA LEU A 320 19.19 -11.85 -21.33
C LEU A 320 19.13 -12.19 -22.81
#